data_AF-A0A7C6EDE6-F1
#
_entry.id   AF-A0A7C6EDE6-F1
#
_cell.length_a   1.000
_cell.length_b   1.000
_cell.length_c   1.000
_cell.angle_alpha   90.00
_cell.angle_beta   90.00
_cell.angle_gamma   90.00
#
_symmetry.space_group_name_H-M   'P 1'
#
loop_
_entity.id
_entity.type
_entity.pdbx_description
1 polymer ?
#
loop_
_entity_poly.entity_id
_entity_poly.type
_entity_poly.pdbx_seq_one_letter_code
_entity_poly.pdbx_strand_id
1 'polypeptide(L)'
;MKPNTKRKKLGSDSFPVPLSGEGYEYETNFEFGFRVSGFGFRVSGLGFMSLPELIFSILIFPGFLFTAVIGLLLTWVDRKVTARVQMRVGPPWYQPFADFFKLLLKETMVPEGAAKTVFLLAPMLGVIAMPIVAVMLFYMNINPYASFVGDLIVILYLFALPPLGIIIGGSASKNPLSAVGASREMTQYFSYELPFLAAILVPIIKTGSVKIGDIVLYQELHRSVLYSLSGVIATITALICIQAKLGYVPFDIPEAEQEIMAGPLLEYSGASLAMFRLTRAMMLFLLPLFVITLFWGGFANLWAIPKFILIIVLIILAKNTNPRLRIDQALKFFWLGLGIFAIIGLILAVLRL
;
A
#
# COMPACT_ATOMS: atom_id res chain seq x y z
N MET A 1 -30.44 61.74 36.40
CA MET A 1 -30.64 60.56 37.27
C MET A 1 -30.47 59.31 36.41
N LYS A 2 -29.56 58.40 36.82
CA LYS A 2 -29.10 57.07 36.32
C LYS A 2 -29.94 56.28 35.27
N PRO A 3 -29.42 55.19 34.64
CA PRO A 3 -28.03 54.73 34.45
C PRO A 3 -27.70 54.12 33.05
N ASN A 4 -26.43 53.78 32.89
CA ASN A 4 -25.79 53.01 31.82
C ASN A 4 -25.95 51.49 32.05
N THR A 5 -26.35 50.70 31.04
CA THR A 5 -26.16 49.23 31.00
C THR A 5 -26.01 48.72 29.56
N LYS A 6 -24.80 48.28 29.23
CA LYS A 6 -24.48 47.44 28.06
C LYS A 6 -25.20 46.08 28.15
N ARG A 7 -25.75 45.57 27.04
CA ARG A 7 -25.72 44.13 26.70
C ARG A 7 -25.98 43.86 25.21
N LYS A 8 -24.94 43.29 24.59
CA LYS A 8 -24.80 42.51 23.34
C LYS A 8 -26.07 42.23 22.51
N LYS A 9 -26.07 42.69 21.25
CA LYS A 9 -26.86 42.08 20.17
C LYS A 9 -26.13 40.85 19.62
N LEU A 10 -26.84 39.73 19.57
CA LEU A 10 -26.51 38.53 18.80
C LEU A 10 -26.61 38.89 17.31
N GLY A 11 -25.49 38.83 16.59
CA GLY A 11 -25.44 38.94 15.14
C GLY A 11 -25.28 37.55 14.54
N SER A 12 -26.21 37.17 13.67
CA SER A 12 -26.14 36.01 12.80
C SER A 12 -25.05 36.22 11.75
N ASP A 13 -23.86 35.68 11.98
CA ASP A 13 -22.79 35.69 10.98
C ASP A 13 -23.06 34.61 9.94
N SER A 14 -23.62 35.06 8.83
CA SER A 14 -23.72 34.35 7.57
C SER A 14 -22.31 34.21 6.97
N PHE A 15 -22.01 33.03 6.46
CA PHE A 15 -20.77 32.72 5.73
C PHE A 15 -20.56 33.74 4.59
N PRO A 16 -19.38 34.37 4.46
CA PRO A 16 -19.10 35.20 3.29
C PRO A 16 -18.85 34.30 2.08
N VAL A 17 -19.75 34.41 1.10
CA VAL A 17 -19.53 33.92 -0.26
C VAL A 17 -18.48 34.84 -0.92
N PRO A 18 -17.35 34.35 -1.45
CA PRO A 18 -16.46 35.21 -2.20
C PRO A 18 -17.08 35.53 -3.56
N LEU A 19 -17.28 36.83 -3.79
CA LEU A 19 -17.73 37.41 -5.05
C LEU A 19 -16.72 37.11 -6.16
N SER A 20 -17.24 36.81 -7.35
CA SER A 20 -16.47 36.55 -8.55
C SER A 20 -15.72 37.79 -9.03
N GLY A 21 -14.47 37.59 -9.43
CA GLY A 21 -13.77 38.48 -10.37
C GLY A 21 -12.86 39.49 -9.70
N GLU A 22 -11.61 39.10 -9.47
CA GLU A 22 -10.43 39.92 -9.71
C GLU A 22 -9.20 39.00 -9.69
N GLY A 23 -8.54 38.88 -10.83
CA GLY A 23 -7.40 38.00 -11.05
C GLY A 23 -6.15 38.53 -10.35
N TYR A 24 -5.62 37.76 -9.42
CA TYR A 24 -4.23 37.82 -9.02
C TYR A 24 -3.62 36.46 -9.34
N GLU A 25 -2.98 36.39 -10.52
CA GLU A 25 -2.06 35.31 -10.89
C GLU A 25 -0.87 35.34 -9.92
N TYR A 26 -0.89 34.46 -8.93
CA TYR A 26 0.32 34.08 -8.22
C TYR A 26 0.99 32.96 -9.03
N GLU A 27 1.84 33.33 -10.00
CA GLU A 27 2.83 32.41 -10.56
C GLU A 27 3.86 32.05 -9.48
N THR A 28 3.56 31.04 -8.66
CA THR A 28 4.57 30.40 -7.82
C THR A 28 5.31 29.36 -8.64
N ASN A 29 6.35 29.79 -9.36
CA ASN A 29 7.36 28.91 -9.93
C ASN A 29 8.17 28.25 -8.80
N PHE A 30 7.73 27.07 -8.34
CA PHE A 30 8.50 26.23 -7.43
C PHE A 30 9.31 25.21 -8.24
N GLU A 31 10.52 25.60 -8.67
CA GLU A 31 11.49 24.67 -9.25
C GLU A 31 12.19 23.89 -8.12
N PHE A 32 11.80 22.62 -7.91
CA PHE A 32 12.62 21.69 -7.14
C PHE A 32 13.59 20.98 -8.10
N GLY A 33 14.82 21.48 -8.15
CA GLY A 33 15.86 21.01 -9.06
C GLY A 33 16.47 19.68 -8.63
N PHE A 34 16.09 18.59 -9.30
CA PHE A 34 16.97 17.45 -9.55
C PHE A 34 17.23 17.40 -11.06
N ARG A 35 18.25 18.16 -11.53
CA ARG A 35 18.70 18.12 -12.92
C ARG A 35 19.43 16.79 -13.18
N VAL A 36 18.70 15.75 -13.56
CA VAL A 36 19.28 14.72 -14.42
C VAL A 36 19.29 15.31 -15.82
N SER A 37 20.49 15.56 -16.35
CA SER A 37 20.74 16.14 -17.67
C SER A 37 19.79 15.57 -18.74
N GLY A 38 18.79 16.36 -19.15
CA GLY A 38 18.02 16.13 -20.38
C GLY A 38 16.49 16.03 -20.25
N PHE A 39 15.90 15.88 -19.06
CA PHE A 39 14.43 15.76 -18.92
C PHE A 39 13.91 16.62 -17.76
N GLY A 40 13.33 17.78 -18.08
CA GLY A 40 12.62 18.62 -17.13
C GLY A 40 11.19 18.15 -16.97
N PHE A 41 10.83 17.67 -15.79
CA PHE A 41 9.44 17.35 -15.43
C PHE A 41 8.70 18.67 -15.14
N ARG A 42 8.03 19.23 -16.15
CA ARG A 42 7.14 20.38 -16.00
C ARG A 42 5.72 19.88 -15.77
N VAL A 43 5.23 19.96 -14.53
CA VAL A 43 3.79 19.81 -14.27
C VAL A 43 3.14 21.19 -14.46
N SER A 44 2.86 21.54 -15.72
CA SER A 44 1.97 22.67 -16.03
C SER A 44 0.53 22.25 -15.77
N GLY A 45 -0.24 23.14 -15.13
CA GLY A 45 -1.55 22.86 -14.54
C GLY A 45 -2.58 22.20 -15.45
N LEU A 46 -3.49 21.44 -14.81
CA LEU A 46 -4.80 20.98 -15.31
C LEU A 46 -4.87 20.43 -16.76
N GLY A 47 -3.76 19.96 -17.31
CA GLY A 47 -3.71 19.15 -18.51
C GLY A 47 -3.62 17.68 -18.14
N PHE A 48 -4.45 16.84 -18.74
CA PHE A 48 -4.18 15.41 -18.81
C PHE A 48 -2.72 15.22 -19.24
N MET A 49 -1.95 14.42 -18.49
CA MET A 49 -0.60 14.05 -18.90
C MET A 49 -0.65 13.66 -20.38
N SER A 50 0.29 14.19 -21.16
CA SER A 50 0.38 13.77 -22.56
C SER A 50 0.59 12.26 -22.63
N LEU A 51 0.06 11.59 -23.66
CA LEU A 51 0.21 10.13 -23.80
C LEU A 51 1.66 9.65 -23.59
N PRO A 52 2.70 10.34 -24.08
CA PRO A 52 4.09 9.99 -23.79
C PRO A 52 4.48 10.08 -22.31
N GLU A 53 4.02 11.11 -21.59
CA GLU A 53 4.30 11.29 -20.15
C GLU A 53 3.59 10.23 -19.31
N LEU A 54 2.38 9.83 -19.71
CA LEU A 54 1.64 8.76 -19.03
C LEU A 54 2.32 7.40 -19.25
N ILE A 55 2.78 7.12 -20.47
CA ILE A 55 3.54 5.90 -20.76
C ILE A 55 4.86 5.89 -19.98
N PHE A 56 5.56 7.02 -19.94
CA PHE A 56 6.79 7.16 -19.17
C PHE A 56 6.55 6.95 -17.67
N SER A 57 5.47 7.52 -17.12
CA SER A 57 5.17 7.43 -15.70
C SER A 57 4.82 6.01 -15.27
N ILE A 58 4.02 5.29 -16.08
CA ILE A 58 3.64 3.91 -15.81
C ILE A 58 4.81 2.95 -16.01
N LEU A 59 5.63 3.13 -17.05
CA LEU A 59 6.67 2.16 -17.38
C LEU A 59 7.97 2.39 -16.60
N ILE A 60 8.40 3.64 -16.45
CA ILE A 60 9.73 3.99 -15.96
C ILE A 60 9.67 4.51 -14.53
N PHE A 61 9.17 5.73 -14.33
CA PHE A 61 9.16 6.38 -13.03
C PHE A 61 7.90 7.22 -12.85
N PRO A 62 7.12 7.03 -11.78
CA PRO A 62 7.36 6.18 -10.60
C PRO A 62 6.80 4.74 -10.70
N GLY A 63 6.35 4.30 -11.88
CA GLY A 63 5.64 3.03 -12.09
C GLY A 63 6.51 1.77 -12.06
N PHE A 64 6.47 0.97 -13.14
CA PHE A 64 6.93 -0.42 -13.16
C PHE A 64 8.42 -0.58 -12.88
N LEU A 65 9.30 0.05 -13.67
CA LEU A 65 10.74 -0.14 -13.52
C LEU A 65 11.21 0.31 -12.13
N PHE A 66 10.75 1.48 -11.69
CA PHE A 66 11.09 2.03 -10.38
C PHE A 66 10.66 1.12 -9.22
N THR A 67 9.39 0.71 -9.19
CA THR A 67 8.87 -0.15 -8.11
C THR A 67 9.43 -1.57 -8.17
N ALA A 68 9.70 -2.11 -9.34
CA ALA A 68 10.39 -3.39 -9.50
C ALA A 68 11.80 -3.33 -8.89
N VAL A 69 12.60 -2.31 -9.25
CA VAL A 69 13.96 -2.16 -8.75
C VAL A 69 13.99 -1.94 -7.24
N ILE A 70 13.16 -1.01 -6.73
CA ILE A 70 13.09 -0.76 -5.28
C ILE A 70 12.55 -1.97 -4.54
N GLY A 71 11.51 -2.62 -5.05
CA GLY A 71 10.96 -3.83 -4.43
C GLY A 71 11.99 -4.95 -4.30
N LEU A 72 12.80 -5.17 -5.34
CA LEU A 72 13.90 -6.14 -5.31
C LEU A 72 15.02 -5.72 -4.35
N LEU A 73 15.35 -4.43 -4.25
CA LEU A 73 16.28 -3.91 -3.23
C LEU A 73 15.73 -4.11 -1.81
N LEU A 74 14.44 -3.89 -1.57
CA LEU A 74 13.83 -4.14 -0.26
C LEU A 74 13.79 -5.63 0.07
N THR A 75 13.64 -6.49 -0.93
CA THR A 75 13.78 -7.93 -0.75
C THR A 75 15.21 -8.31 -0.34
N TRP A 76 16.22 -7.59 -0.85
CA TRP A 76 17.59 -7.73 -0.36
C TRP A 76 17.72 -7.27 1.10
N VAL A 77 17.14 -6.13 1.46
CA VAL A 77 17.12 -5.62 2.84
C VAL A 77 16.47 -6.64 3.78
N ASP A 78 15.30 -7.20 3.43
CA ASP A 78 14.62 -8.25 4.16
C ASP A 78 15.56 -9.45 4.44
N ARG A 79 16.22 -9.97 3.39
CA ARG A 79 17.17 -11.09 3.53
C ARG A 79 18.38 -10.74 4.39
N LYS A 80 18.93 -9.52 4.28
CA LYS A 80 20.07 -9.07 5.08
C LYS A 80 19.71 -8.90 6.55
N VAL A 81 18.59 -8.22 6.85
CA VAL A 81 18.13 -8.00 8.22
C VAL A 81 17.75 -9.33 8.88
N THR A 82 17.03 -10.20 8.16
CA THR A 82 16.72 -11.57 8.61
C THR A 82 17.99 -12.35 8.97
N ALA A 83 19.02 -12.30 8.12
CA ALA A 83 20.28 -12.98 8.39
C ALA A 83 20.99 -12.42 9.63
N ARG A 84 20.97 -11.09 9.84
CA ARG A 84 21.53 -10.46 11.04
C ARG A 84 20.82 -10.89 12.32
N VAL A 85 19.48 -10.93 12.30
CA VAL A 85 18.68 -11.40 13.45
C VAL A 85 19.00 -12.87 13.77
N GLN A 86 19.26 -13.68 12.75
CA GLN A 86 19.61 -15.09 12.88
C GLN A 86 21.12 -15.33 13.08
N MET A 87 21.92 -14.28 13.30
CA MET A 87 23.38 -14.37 13.50
C MET A 87 24.13 -15.10 12.36
N ARG A 88 23.66 -14.96 11.12
CA ARG A 88 24.32 -15.50 9.91
C ARG A 88 24.61 -14.43 8.87
N VAL A 89 25.46 -14.74 7.90
CA VAL A 89 25.81 -13.82 6.81
C VAL A 89 24.72 -13.87 5.74
N GLY A 90 24.09 -12.72 5.46
CA GLY A 90 23.08 -12.60 4.40
C GLY A 90 23.70 -12.44 3.00
N PRO A 91 22.90 -12.60 1.93
CA PRO A 91 23.36 -12.57 0.54
C PRO A 91 23.85 -11.18 0.07
N PRO A 92 24.59 -11.08 -1.04
CA PRO A 92 24.99 -9.81 -1.65
C PRO A 92 23.79 -9.04 -2.26
N TRP A 93 23.96 -7.75 -2.54
CA TRP A 93 22.90 -6.82 -2.99
C TRP A 93 22.27 -7.18 -4.34
N TYR A 94 23.05 -7.77 -5.25
CA TYR A 94 22.58 -8.18 -6.57
C TYR A 94 21.79 -9.49 -6.56
N GLN A 95 21.71 -10.21 -5.43
CA GLN A 95 21.12 -11.55 -5.38
C GLN A 95 19.63 -11.57 -5.78
N PRO A 96 18.75 -10.67 -5.27
CA PRO A 96 17.34 -10.72 -5.67
C PRO A 96 17.12 -10.43 -7.15
N PHE A 97 17.97 -9.57 -7.75
CA PHE A 97 17.97 -9.32 -9.19
C PHE A 97 18.37 -10.59 -9.96
N ALA A 98 19.47 -11.23 -9.54
CA ALA A 98 19.91 -12.49 -10.15
C ALA A 98 18.86 -13.60 -10.03
N ASP A 99 18.20 -13.73 -8.87
CA ASP A 99 17.12 -14.70 -8.67
C ASP A 99 15.92 -14.42 -9.59
N PHE A 100 15.54 -13.14 -9.77
CA PHE A 100 14.46 -12.74 -10.66
C PHE A 100 14.79 -13.05 -12.12
N PHE A 101 15.96 -12.60 -12.61
CA PHE A 101 16.38 -12.89 -13.99
C PHE A 101 16.59 -14.39 -14.25
N LYS A 102 17.10 -15.13 -13.25
CA LYS A 102 17.20 -16.60 -13.33
C LYS A 102 15.83 -17.23 -13.53
N LEU A 103 14.79 -16.76 -12.84
CA LEU A 103 13.44 -17.30 -13.02
C LEU A 103 12.86 -16.92 -14.40
N LEU A 104 13.12 -15.70 -14.90
CA LEU A 104 12.68 -15.30 -16.24
C LEU A 104 13.30 -16.14 -17.37
N LEU A 105 14.56 -16.57 -17.19
CA LEU A 105 15.27 -17.40 -18.16
C LEU A 105 14.87 -18.88 -18.10
N LYS A 106 14.17 -19.31 -17.05
CA LYS A 106 13.69 -20.68 -16.92
C LYS A 106 12.40 -20.88 -17.72
N GLU A 107 12.26 -22.08 -18.28
CA GLU A 107 11.05 -22.51 -18.96
C GLU A 107 9.84 -22.49 -18.02
N THR A 108 8.72 -22.01 -18.55
CA THR A 108 7.43 -22.02 -17.85
C THR A 108 6.70 -23.32 -18.15
N MET A 109 6.63 -24.22 -17.17
CA MET A 109 5.85 -25.44 -17.23
C MET A 109 4.39 -25.14 -16.89
N VAL A 110 3.46 -25.66 -17.71
CA VAL A 110 2.02 -25.55 -17.49
C VAL A 110 1.46 -26.95 -17.28
N PRO A 111 0.75 -27.23 -16.16
CA PRO A 111 0.24 -28.58 -15.87
C PRO A 111 -0.76 -29.09 -16.90
N GLU A 112 -0.81 -30.42 -17.08
CA GLU A 112 -1.75 -31.06 -18.00
C GLU A 112 -3.20 -30.93 -17.51
N GLY A 113 -4.01 -30.23 -18.31
CA GLY A 113 -5.41 -29.95 -18.01
C GLY A 113 -5.65 -28.73 -17.13
N ALA A 114 -4.62 -27.97 -16.77
CA ALA A 114 -4.79 -26.64 -16.23
C ALA A 114 -5.45 -25.70 -17.26
N ALA A 115 -6.21 -24.71 -16.78
CA ALA A 115 -6.77 -23.67 -17.62
C ALA A 115 -5.65 -22.72 -18.07
N LYS A 116 -4.96 -23.04 -19.18
CA LYS A 116 -3.71 -22.40 -19.62
C LYS A 116 -3.77 -20.87 -19.64
N THR A 117 -4.85 -20.31 -20.20
CA THR A 117 -5.02 -18.85 -20.31
C THR A 117 -5.11 -18.19 -18.94
N VAL A 118 -5.96 -18.73 -18.06
CA VAL A 118 -6.17 -18.20 -16.70
C VAL A 118 -4.90 -18.36 -15.86
N PHE A 119 -4.23 -19.51 -15.95
CA PHE A 119 -2.99 -19.80 -15.24
C PHE A 119 -1.86 -18.82 -15.62
N LEU A 120 -1.71 -18.50 -16.90
CA LEU A 120 -0.66 -17.58 -17.37
C LEU A 120 -1.02 -16.09 -17.15
N LEU A 121 -2.31 -15.74 -17.16
CA LEU A 121 -2.75 -14.36 -16.94
C LEU A 121 -2.87 -13.98 -15.46
N ALA A 122 -3.05 -14.95 -14.56
CA ALA A 122 -3.20 -14.69 -13.13
C ALA A 122 -2.05 -13.87 -12.50
N PRO A 123 -0.75 -14.15 -12.79
CA PRO A 123 0.35 -13.32 -12.30
C PRO A 123 0.35 -11.89 -12.85
N MET A 124 -0.24 -11.65 -14.03
CA MET A 124 -0.27 -10.33 -14.68
C MET A 124 -1.14 -9.34 -13.93
N LEU A 125 -2.16 -9.81 -13.20
CA LEU A 125 -3.04 -8.94 -12.41
C LEU A 125 -2.25 -8.08 -11.42
N GLY A 126 -1.30 -8.71 -10.71
CA GLY A 126 -0.43 -8.01 -9.77
C GLY A 126 0.56 -7.08 -10.46
N VAL A 127 1.20 -7.56 -11.53
CA VAL A 127 2.21 -6.81 -12.29
C VAL A 127 1.63 -5.56 -12.94
N ILE A 128 0.36 -5.57 -13.34
CA ILE A 128 -0.33 -4.41 -13.91
C ILE A 128 -0.84 -3.47 -12.81
N ALA A 129 -1.35 -4.03 -11.70
CA ALA A 129 -1.95 -3.23 -10.63
C ALA A 129 -0.91 -2.39 -9.86
N MET A 130 0.23 -2.98 -9.51
CA MET A 130 1.21 -2.32 -8.64
C MET A 130 1.85 -1.06 -9.25
N PRO A 131 2.23 -1.01 -10.54
CA PRO A 131 2.69 0.22 -11.18
C PRO A 131 1.65 1.34 -11.17
N ILE A 132 0.38 1.00 -11.38
CA ILE A 132 -0.71 1.99 -11.36
C ILE A 132 -0.85 2.58 -9.96
N VAL A 133 -0.85 1.74 -8.92
CA VAL A 133 -0.85 2.20 -7.52
C VAL A 133 0.36 3.08 -7.23
N ALA A 134 1.54 2.71 -7.73
CA ALA A 134 2.76 3.49 -7.54
C ALA A 134 2.64 4.90 -8.13
N VAL A 135 2.16 5.01 -9.37
CA VAL A 135 1.91 6.30 -10.04
C VAL A 135 0.92 7.13 -9.25
N MET A 136 -0.22 6.56 -8.85
CA MET A 136 -1.22 7.27 -8.08
C MET A 136 -0.66 7.79 -6.76
N LEU A 137 -0.02 6.93 -5.96
CA LEU A 137 0.53 7.32 -4.66
C LEU A 137 1.62 8.38 -4.79
N PHE A 138 2.59 8.20 -5.69
CA PHE A 138 3.66 9.18 -5.86
C PHE A 138 3.13 10.54 -6.32
N TYR A 139 2.25 10.53 -7.31
CA TYR A 139 1.72 11.77 -7.86
C TYR A 139 0.91 12.55 -6.81
N MET A 140 0.11 11.86 -5.99
CA MET A 140 -0.67 12.48 -4.90
C MET A 140 0.19 12.99 -3.75
N ASN A 141 1.36 12.39 -3.53
CA ASN A 141 2.28 12.89 -2.50
C ASN A 141 3.10 14.10 -2.94
N ILE A 142 3.42 14.19 -4.24
CA ILE A 142 4.17 15.33 -4.78
C ILE A 142 3.22 16.49 -5.07
N ASN A 143 2.04 16.21 -5.62
CA ASN A 143 1.01 17.20 -5.92
C ASN A 143 -0.35 16.76 -5.34
N PRO A 144 -0.63 17.10 -4.07
CA PRO A 144 -1.89 16.76 -3.43
C PRO A 144 -3.13 17.30 -4.15
N TYR A 145 -3.01 18.43 -4.86
CA TYR A 145 -4.13 19.06 -5.57
C TYR A 145 -4.59 18.28 -6.81
N ALA A 146 -3.78 17.35 -7.31
CA ALA A 146 -4.12 16.56 -8.48
C ALA A 146 -4.93 15.29 -8.15
N SER A 147 -5.34 15.13 -6.89
CA SER A 147 -6.20 14.03 -6.43
C SER A 147 -7.65 14.18 -6.95
N PHE A 148 -8.28 13.05 -7.27
CA PHE A 148 -9.67 12.99 -7.73
C PHE A 148 -10.59 12.30 -6.70
N VAL A 149 -11.90 12.55 -6.80
CA VAL A 149 -12.89 11.96 -5.88
C VAL A 149 -12.91 10.44 -6.05
N GLY A 150 -12.50 9.70 -5.01
CA GLY A 150 -12.50 8.25 -4.99
C GLY A 150 -11.16 7.58 -5.32
N ASP A 151 -10.07 8.35 -5.40
CA ASP A 151 -8.71 7.82 -5.59
C ASP A 151 -8.32 6.73 -4.57
N LEU A 152 -8.65 6.93 -3.29
CA LEU A 152 -8.41 5.98 -2.23
C LEU A 152 -9.11 4.64 -2.49
N ILE A 153 -10.35 4.69 -2.97
CA ILE A 153 -11.15 3.49 -3.29
C ILE A 153 -10.50 2.73 -4.45
N VAL A 154 -10.05 3.45 -5.49
CA VAL A 154 -9.34 2.83 -6.62
C VAL A 154 -8.06 2.13 -6.16
N ILE A 155 -7.26 2.77 -5.29
CA ILE A 155 -6.05 2.15 -4.76
C ILE A 155 -6.35 0.89 -3.95
N LEU A 156 -7.43 0.88 -3.16
CA LEU A 156 -7.85 -0.31 -2.41
C LEU A 156 -8.26 -1.45 -3.34
N TYR A 157 -8.99 -1.18 -4.42
CA TYR A 157 -9.31 -2.20 -5.42
C TYR A 157 -8.07 -2.72 -6.14
N LEU A 158 -7.11 -1.86 -6.47
CA LEU A 158 -5.86 -2.30 -7.09
C LEU A 158 -5.02 -3.15 -6.14
N PHE A 159 -5.01 -2.85 -4.84
CA PHE A 159 -4.38 -3.69 -3.82
C PHE A 159 -5.07 -5.05 -3.61
N ALA A 160 -6.32 -5.21 -4.05
CA ALA A 160 -7.02 -6.50 -4.03
C ALA A 160 -6.61 -7.42 -5.20
N LEU A 161 -6.04 -6.87 -6.29
CA LEU A 161 -5.69 -7.67 -7.48
C LEU A 161 -4.56 -8.69 -7.25
N PRO A 162 -3.47 -8.40 -6.52
CA PRO A 162 -2.45 -9.40 -6.22
C PRO A 162 -2.95 -10.67 -5.49
N PRO A 163 -3.67 -10.59 -4.35
CA PRO A 163 -4.19 -11.80 -3.69
C PRO A 163 -5.25 -12.51 -4.56
N LEU A 164 -6.10 -11.78 -5.28
CA LEU A 164 -7.01 -12.38 -6.25
C LEU A 164 -6.27 -13.14 -7.36
N GLY A 165 -5.15 -12.61 -7.85
CA GLY A 165 -4.28 -13.30 -8.79
C GLY A 165 -3.74 -14.61 -8.24
N ILE A 166 -3.36 -14.66 -6.96
CA ILE A 166 -2.93 -15.90 -6.30
C ILE A 166 -4.08 -16.90 -6.20
N ILE A 167 -5.29 -16.46 -5.84
CA ILE A 167 -6.48 -17.31 -5.70
C ILE A 167 -6.92 -17.90 -7.06
N ILE A 168 -7.01 -17.05 -8.09
CA ILE A 168 -7.36 -17.46 -9.45
C ILE A 168 -6.26 -18.37 -10.01
N GLY A 169 -5.00 -18.01 -9.78
CA GLY A 169 -3.87 -18.76 -10.25
C GLY A 169 -3.76 -20.15 -9.64
N GLY A 170 -3.98 -20.28 -8.34
CA GLY A 170 -3.96 -21.56 -7.62
C GLY A 170 -5.18 -22.44 -7.91
N SER A 171 -6.34 -21.85 -8.24
CA SER A 171 -7.52 -22.63 -8.64
C SER A 171 -7.42 -23.13 -10.09
N ALA A 172 -6.70 -22.44 -10.96
CA ALA A 172 -6.50 -22.82 -12.37
C ALA A 172 -5.48 -23.96 -12.58
N SER A 173 -4.67 -24.31 -11.57
CA SER A 173 -3.52 -25.22 -11.71
C SER A 173 -3.86 -26.71 -11.71
N LYS A 174 -5.14 -27.08 -11.52
CA LYS A 174 -5.64 -28.47 -11.50
C LYS A 174 -4.85 -29.42 -10.56
N ASN A 175 -4.37 -28.89 -9.43
CA ASN A 175 -3.79 -29.69 -8.35
C ASN A 175 -4.63 -29.53 -7.06
N PRO A 176 -5.05 -30.62 -6.40
CA PRO A 176 -5.76 -30.56 -5.12
C PRO A 176 -5.06 -29.72 -4.05
N LEU A 177 -3.73 -29.79 -3.94
CA LEU A 177 -2.96 -29.02 -2.94
C LEU A 177 -2.99 -27.52 -3.23
N SER A 178 -2.87 -27.13 -4.50
CA SER A 178 -2.99 -25.73 -4.91
C SER A 178 -4.40 -25.19 -4.70
N ALA A 179 -5.43 -26.00 -4.91
CA ALA A 179 -6.81 -25.61 -4.65
C ALA A 179 -7.06 -25.38 -3.14
N VAL A 180 -6.51 -26.24 -2.27
CA VAL A 180 -6.56 -26.02 -0.81
C VAL A 180 -5.80 -24.75 -0.41
N GLY A 181 -4.62 -24.52 -1.00
CA GLY A 181 -3.86 -23.29 -0.81
C GLY A 181 -4.65 -22.04 -1.23
N ALA A 182 -5.35 -22.08 -2.38
CA ALA A 182 -6.16 -20.97 -2.87
C ALA A 182 -7.36 -20.69 -1.96
N SER A 183 -8.01 -21.73 -1.42
CA SER A 183 -9.08 -21.59 -0.42
C SER A 183 -8.59 -20.92 0.88
N ARG A 184 -7.37 -21.26 1.31
CA ARG A 184 -6.72 -20.63 2.48
C ARG A 184 -6.38 -19.17 2.23
N GLU A 185 -5.81 -18.84 1.06
CA GLU A 185 -5.55 -17.45 0.64
C GLU A 185 -6.85 -16.64 0.63
N MET A 186 -7.93 -17.19 0.05
CA MET A 186 -9.23 -16.53 0.01
C MET A 186 -9.78 -16.24 1.41
N THR A 187 -9.75 -17.25 2.29
CA THR A 187 -10.24 -17.14 3.67
C THR A 187 -9.44 -16.10 4.47
N GLN A 188 -8.12 -16.08 4.28
CA GLN A 188 -7.25 -15.09 4.91
C GLN A 188 -7.47 -13.68 4.36
N TYR A 189 -7.56 -13.53 3.04
CA TYR A 189 -7.82 -12.25 2.37
C TYR A 189 -9.08 -11.58 2.92
N PHE A 190 -10.21 -12.29 2.93
CA PHE A 190 -11.45 -11.74 3.48
C PHE A 190 -11.35 -11.36 4.96
N SER A 191 -10.49 -12.04 5.72
CA SER A 191 -10.36 -11.82 7.15
C SER A 191 -9.55 -10.58 7.51
N TYR A 192 -8.46 -10.29 6.80
CA TYR A 192 -7.68 -9.08 7.08
C TYR A 192 -8.20 -7.84 6.37
N GLU A 193 -8.97 -7.98 5.28
CA GLU A 193 -9.44 -6.83 4.52
C GLU A 193 -10.46 -6.01 5.31
N LEU A 194 -11.33 -6.65 6.10
CA LEU A 194 -12.30 -5.96 6.95
C LEU A 194 -11.64 -5.04 8.01
N PRO A 195 -10.73 -5.51 8.89
CA PRO A 195 -10.03 -4.63 9.83
C PRO A 195 -9.13 -3.61 9.13
N PHE A 196 -8.57 -3.94 7.96
CA PHE A 196 -7.79 -2.98 7.17
C PHE A 196 -8.64 -1.81 6.69
N LEU A 197 -9.81 -2.08 6.10
CA LEU A 197 -10.76 -1.04 5.68
C LEU A 197 -11.24 -0.21 6.88
N ALA A 198 -11.55 -0.85 8.01
CA ALA A 198 -11.93 -0.14 9.23
C ALA A 198 -10.82 0.81 9.73
N ALA A 199 -9.55 0.41 9.63
CA ALA A 199 -8.43 1.29 9.96
C ALA A 199 -8.31 2.49 8.99
N ILE A 200 -8.55 2.29 7.70
CA ILE A 200 -8.51 3.35 6.68
C ILE A 200 -9.67 4.35 6.82
N LEU A 201 -10.81 3.93 7.38
CA LEU A 201 -11.91 4.85 7.66
C LEU A 201 -11.54 5.91 8.72
N VAL A 202 -10.59 5.63 9.61
CA VAL A 202 -10.17 6.58 10.65
C VAL A 202 -9.60 7.89 10.07
N PRO A 203 -8.59 7.89 9.17
CA PRO A 203 -8.13 9.12 8.54
C PRO A 203 -9.23 9.81 7.73
N ILE A 204 -10.11 9.07 7.04
CA ILE A 204 -11.24 9.63 6.28
C ILE A 204 -12.20 10.40 7.19
N ILE A 205 -12.55 9.86 8.35
CA ILE A 205 -13.45 10.52 9.31
C ILE A 205 -12.81 11.78 9.88
N LYS A 206 -11.49 11.77 10.12
CA LYS A 206 -10.79 12.93 10.67
C LYS A 206 -10.60 14.07 9.67
N THR A 207 -10.39 13.73 8.40
CA THR A 207 -10.19 14.72 7.33
C THR A 207 -11.52 15.17 6.72
N GLY A 208 -12.56 14.33 6.81
CA GLY A 208 -13.85 14.57 6.17
C GLY A 208 -13.83 14.36 4.65
N SER A 209 -12.76 13.78 4.10
CA SER A 209 -12.58 13.56 2.66
C SER A 209 -12.01 12.18 2.37
N VAL A 210 -12.46 11.60 1.25
CA VAL A 210 -11.95 10.33 0.71
C VAL A 210 -10.73 10.57 -0.19
N LYS A 211 -10.48 11.82 -0.58
CA LYS A 211 -9.34 12.19 -1.44
C LYS A 211 -8.03 12.06 -0.68
N ILE A 212 -7.06 11.32 -1.25
CA ILE A 212 -5.73 11.18 -0.65
C ILE A 212 -5.03 12.55 -0.56
N GLY A 213 -5.20 13.39 -1.57
CA GLY A 213 -4.66 14.75 -1.57
C GLY A 213 -5.13 15.57 -0.37
N ASP A 214 -6.43 15.57 -0.10
CA ASP A 214 -7.01 16.28 1.05
C ASP A 214 -6.52 15.70 2.38
N ILE A 215 -6.31 14.38 2.47
CA ILE A 215 -5.76 13.73 3.66
C ILE A 215 -4.34 14.21 3.93
N VAL A 216 -3.49 14.25 2.89
CA VAL A 216 -2.10 14.75 3.01
C VAL A 216 -2.09 16.22 3.40
N LEU A 217 -2.88 17.08 2.72
CA LEU A 217 -2.97 18.51 3.05
C LEU A 217 -3.50 18.76 4.47
N TYR A 218 -4.48 17.97 4.91
CA TYR A 218 -4.96 18.05 6.29
C TYR A 218 -3.85 17.73 7.30
N GLN A 219 -3.01 16.74 7.02
CA GLN A 219 -1.88 16.35 7.87
C GLN A 219 -0.70 17.33 7.82
N GLU A 220 -0.58 18.14 6.78
CA GLU A 220 0.39 19.23 6.70
C GLU A 220 -0.07 20.45 7.51
N LEU A 221 -1.38 20.78 7.44
CA LEU A 221 -1.97 21.91 8.16
C LEU A 221 -2.21 21.60 9.65
N HIS A 222 -2.53 20.34 9.98
CA HIS A 222 -2.76 19.87 11.34
C HIS A 222 -1.66 18.91 11.79
N ARG A 223 -1.80 18.34 13.00
CA ARG A 223 -0.93 17.24 13.42
C ARG A 223 -1.29 15.97 12.64
N SER A 224 -0.27 15.18 12.31
CA SER A 224 -0.45 13.88 11.66
C SER A 224 -1.47 13.01 12.40
N VAL A 225 -2.34 12.32 11.65
CA VAL A 225 -3.37 11.42 12.20
C VAL A 225 -2.80 10.43 13.21
N LEU A 226 -1.60 9.91 12.99
CA LEU A 226 -0.87 9.01 13.89
C LEU A 226 -0.69 9.54 15.32
N TYR A 227 -0.66 10.86 15.55
CA TYR A 227 -0.50 11.41 16.90
C TYR A 227 -1.79 11.44 17.73
N SER A 228 -2.92 11.07 17.12
CA SER A 228 -4.19 10.92 17.83
C SER A 228 -4.39 9.50 18.31
N LEU A 229 -5.13 9.30 19.41
CA LEU A 229 -5.33 7.97 19.98
C LEU A 229 -5.99 7.03 18.97
N SER A 230 -7.02 7.52 18.27
CA SER A 230 -7.67 6.74 17.21
C SER A 230 -6.73 6.39 16.06
N GLY A 231 -5.81 7.31 15.72
CA GLY A 231 -4.85 7.13 14.63
C GLY A 231 -3.74 6.14 14.97
N VAL A 232 -3.28 6.09 16.23
CA VAL A 232 -2.33 5.06 16.70
C VAL A 232 -2.95 3.67 16.55
N ILE A 233 -4.18 3.49 17.06
CA ILE A 233 -4.92 2.23 16.97
C ILE A 233 -5.07 1.80 15.51
N ALA A 234 -5.51 2.71 14.65
CA ALA A 234 -5.67 2.45 13.23
C ALA A 234 -4.34 2.13 12.52
N THR A 235 -3.25 2.84 12.85
CA THR A 235 -1.93 2.56 12.27
C THR A 235 -1.44 1.18 12.67
N ILE A 236 -1.56 0.80 13.95
CA ILE A 236 -1.17 -0.54 14.43
C ILE A 236 -1.99 -1.61 13.70
N THR A 237 -3.30 -1.41 13.59
CA THR A 237 -4.17 -2.31 12.82
C THR A 237 -3.72 -2.43 11.36
N ALA A 238 -3.47 -1.31 10.69
CA ALA A 238 -3.03 -1.29 9.30
C ALA A 238 -1.69 -2.00 9.10
N LEU A 239 -0.72 -1.80 10.00
CA LEU A 239 0.57 -2.47 9.96
C LEU A 239 0.46 -4.00 10.11
N ILE A 240 -0.39 -4.46 11.02
CA ILE A 240 -0.66 -5.90 11.21
C ILE A 240 -1.36 -6.48 9.97
N CYS A 241 -2.34 -5.78 9.40
CA CYS A 241 -2.99 -6.21 8.16
C CYS A 241 -2.03 -6.25 6.97
N ILE A 242 -1.10 -5.31 6.87
CA ILE A 242 -0.08 -5.31 5.81
C ILE A 242 0.84 -6.51 5.91
N GLN A 243 1.20 -6.95 7.12
CA GLN A 243 1.96 -8.18 7.33
C GLN A 243 1.23 -9.38 6.69
N ALA A 244 -0.09 -9.46 6.88
CA ALA A 244 -0.92 -10.51 6.30
C ALA A 244 -1.10 -10.35 4.79
N LYS A 245 -1.24 -9.12 4.29
CA LYS A 245 -1.40 -8.82 2.86
C LYS A 245 -0.12 -9.12 2.06
N LEU A 246 1.05 -9.01 2.68
CA LEU A 246 2.32 -9.45 2.11
C LEU A 246 2.52 -10.98 2.14
N GLY A 247 1.70 -11.70 2.91
CA GLY A 247 1.87 -13.14 3.15
C GLY A 247 3.14 -13.46 3.91
N TYR A 248 3.55 -12.60 4.85
CA TYR A 248 4.69 -12.85 5.72
C TYR A 248 4.26 -13.48 7.05
N VAL A 249 5.17 -14.24 7.66
CA VAL A 249 5.06 -14.72 9.05
C VAL A 249 4.67 -13.54 9.94
N PRO A 250 3.69 -13.69 10.86
CA PRO A 250 3.03 -14.93 11.30
C PRO A 250 1.85 -15.41 10.44
N PHE A 251 1.50 -14.68 9.37
CA PHE A 251 0.29 -14.90 8.57
C PHE A 251 0.60 -15.51 7.18
N ASP A 252 1.65 -16.30 7.05
CA ASP A 252 2.05 -16.96 5.81
C ASP A 252 1.41 -18.36 5.68
N ILE A 253 0.11 -18.42 5.94
CA ILE A 253 -0.73 -19.62 5.90
C ILE A 253 -0.87 -20.23 4.49
N PRO A 254 -1.05 -19.44 3.41
CA PRO A 254 -1.40 -20.00 2.10
C PRO A 254 -0.20 -20.62 1.40
N GLU A 255 1.03 -20.28 1.78
CA GLU A 255 2.26 -20.89 1.26
C GLU A 255 2.83 -21.96 2.20
N ALA A 256 2.19 -22.20 3.37
CA ALA A 256 2.75 -22.97 4.47
C ALA A 256 3.44 -24.28 4.05
N GLU A 257 4.78 -24.25 3.99
CA GLU A 257 5.58 -25.34 3.41
C GLU A 257 5.39 -26.66 4.16
N GLN A 258 5.21 -26.57 5.48
CA GLN A 258 5.03 -27.73 6.36
C GLN A 258 3.65 -28.39 6.21
N GLU A 259 2.64 -27.70 5.68
CA GLU A 259 1.27 -28.21 5.56
C GLU A 259 0.87 -28.49 4.11
N ILE A 260 1.26 -27.62 3.17
CA ILE A 260 0.80 -27.62 1.78
C ILE A 260 1.93 -27.36 0.76
N MET A 261 3.19 -27.61 1.15
CA MET A 261 4.42 -27.49 0.33
C MET A 261 4.72 -26.08 -0.18
N ALA A 262 3.89 -25.51 -1.05
CA ALA A 262 3.96 -24.13 -1.53
C ALA A 262 2.57 -23.55 -1.86
N GLY A 263 1.50 -24.31 -1.58
CA GLY A 263 0.11 -23.90 -1.75
C GLY A 263 -0.24 -23.46 -3.18
N PRO A 264 -0.81 -22.25 -3.38
CA PRO A 264 -1.22 -21.77 -4.70
C PRO A 264 -0.08 -21.68 -5.72
N LEU A 265 1.16 -21.50 -5.24
CA LEU A 265 2.33 -21.29 -6.09
C LEU A 265 3.02 -22.60 -6.49
N LEU A 266 2.54 -23.76 -6.02
CA LEU A 266 3.18 -25.07 -6.20
C LEU A 266 3.45 -25.43 -7.67
N GLU A 267 2.49 -25.16 -8.54
CA GLU A 267 2.58 -25.49 -9.98
C GLU A 267 3.25 -24.39 -10.82
N TYR A 268 3.55 -23.23 -10.21
CA TYR A 268 4.13 -22.10 -10.93
C TYR A 268 5.64 -22.26 -11.09
N SER A 269 6.14 -22.03 -12.30
CA SER A 269 7.54 -22.19 -12.65
C SER A 269 8.00 -21.10 -13.63
N GLY A 270 9.32 -20.92 -13.75
CA GLY A 270 9.91 -19.97 -14.70
C GLY A 270 9.40 -18.54 -14.51
N ALA A 271 9.09 -17.89 -15.63
CA ALA A 271 8.65 -16.50 -15.66
C ALA A 271 7.34 -16.24 -14.89
N SER A 272 6.36 -17.16 -14.90
CA SER A 272 5.08 -16.93 -14.20
C SER A 272 5.26 -16.86 -12.67
N LEU A 273 6.14 -17.69 -12.10
CA LEU A 273 6.54 -17.59 -10.70
C LEU A 273 7.31 -16.29 -10.41
N ALA A 274 8.19 -15.87 -11.34
CA ALA A 274 8.94 -14.62 -11.22
C ALA A 274 7.99 -13.42 -11.05
N MET A 275 6.88 -13.40 -11.78
CA MET A 275 5.88 -12.31 -11.75
C MET A 275 5.13 -12.24 -10.42
N PHE A 276 4.77 -13.38 -9.81
CA PHE A 276 4.21 -13.39 -8.45
C PHE A 276 5.21 -12.89 -7.40
N ARG A 277 6.47 -13.34 -7.48
CA ARG A 277 7.53 -12.90 -6.56
C ARG A 277 7.83 -11.40 -6.75
N LEU A 278 7.83 -10.90 -7.98
CA LEU A 278 7.99 -9.48 -8.28
C LEU A 278 6.84 -8.65 -7.73
N THR A 279 5.60 -9.10 -7.92
CA THR A 279 4.41 -8.41 -7.37
C THR A 279 4.51 -8.28 -5.84
N ARG A 280 4.90 -9.35 -5.13
CA ARG A 280 5.12 -9.28 -3.68
C ARG A 280 6.24 -8.32 -3.30
N ALA A 281 7.32 -8.27 -4.08
CA ALA A 281 8.41 -7.33 -3.88
C ALA A 281 7.94 -5.87 -4.08
N MET A 282 7.10 -5.59 -5.08
CA MET A 282 6.51 -4.26 -5.29
C MET A 282 5.53 -3.89 -4.16
N MET A 283 4.73 -4.85 -3.66
CA MET A 283 3.86 -4.62 -2.50
C MET A 283 4.64 -4.28 -1.24
N LEU A 284 5.82 -4.90 -1.04
CA LEU A 284 6.70 -4.58 0.10
C LEU A 284 7.12 -3.10 0.12
N PHE A 285 7.20 -2.46 -1.05
CA PHE A 285 7.43 -1.03 -1.17
C PHE A 285 6.14 -0.21 -1.01
N LEU A 286 5.07 -0.58 -1.72
CA LEU A 286 3.87 0.24 -1.84
C LEU A 286 3.00 0.26 -0.58
N LEU A 287 2.91 -0.84 0.16
CA LEU A 287 2.06 -0.91 1.35
C LEU A 287 2.60 -0.02 2.50
N PRO A 288 3.91 -0.03 2.84
CA PRO A 288 4.45 0.92 3.81
C PRO A 288 4.33 2.38 3.35
N LEU A 289 4.53 2.65 2.06
CA LEU A 289 4.30 3.97 1.48
C LEU A 289 2.86 4.41 1.77
N PHE A 290 1.88 3.58 1.42
CA PHE A 290 0.46 3.83 1.63
C PHE A 290 0.08 4.13 3.11
N VAL A 291 0.70 3.44 4.08
CA VAL A 291 0.49 3.75 5.50
C VAL A 291 1.01 5.13 5.85
N ILE A 292 2.20 5.49 5.36
CA ILE A 292 2.78 6.82 5.60
C ILE A 292 1.90 7.91 4.99
N THR A 293 1.37 7.68 3.79
CA THR A 293 0.49 8.64 3.12
C THR A 293 -0.79 8.89 3.91
N LEU A 294 -1.39 7.86 4.51
CA LEU A 294 -2.65 8.01 5.23
C LEU A 294 -2.47 8.46 6.68
N PHE A 295 -1.46 7.95 7.39
CA PHE A 295 -1.35 8.13 8.85
C PHE A 295 -0.24 9.08 9.26
N TRP A 296 0.84 9.18 8.49
CA TRP A 296 2.07 9.85 8.89
C TRP A 296 2.48 11.08 8.07
N GLY A 297 1.53 11.74 7.42
CA GLY A 297 1.72 13.05 6.78
C GLY A 297 2.49 13.00 5.46
N GLY A 298 2.28 11.95 4.66
CA GLY A 298 2.80 11.90 3.30
C GLY A 298 4.30 11.63 3.14
N PHE A 299 4.72 11.58 1.87
CA PHE A 299 6.06 11.25 1.40
C PHE A 299 6.75 12.43 0.69
N ALA A 300 6.23 13.66 0.80
CA ALA A 300 6.82 14.83 0.14
C ALA A 300 8.15 15.28 0.76
N ASN A 301 8.31 15.12 2.08
CA ASN A 301 9.45 15.64 2.83
C ASN A 301 10.56 14.60 2.97
N LEU A 302 11.83 15.04 3.06
CA LEU A 302 12.97 14.15 3.29
C LEU A 302 12.83 13.31 4.58
N TRP A 303 12.10 13.83 5.55
CA TRP A 303 11.70 13.14 6.78
C TRP A 303 10.81 11.91 6.58
N ALA A 304 10.31 11.67 5.36
CA ALA A 304 9.55 10.47 5.04
C ALA A 304 10.44 9.22 4.88
N ILE A 305 11.72 9.39 4.51
CA ILE A 305 12.64 8.26 4.31
C ILE A 305 12.90 7.50 5.63
N PRO A 306 13.21 8.15 6.77
CA PRO A 306 13.35 7.44 8.04
C PRO A 306 12.06 6.74 8.49
N LYS A 307 10.89 7.37 8.26
CA LYS A 307 9.58 6.76 8.57
C LYS A 307 9.37 5.48 7.76
N PHE A 308 9.70 5.50 6.48
CA PHE A 308 9.63 4.36 5.59
C PHE A 308 10.55 3.22 6.03
N ILE A 309 11.81 3.55 6.33
CA ILE A 309 12.78 2.57 6.84
C ILE A 309 12.28 1.96 8.16
N LEU A 310 11.72 2.76 9.07
CA LEU A 310 11.17 2.28 10.33
C LEU A 310 10.06 1.24 10.10
N ILE A 311 9.09 1.53 9.23
CA ILE A 311 7.99 0.59 8.95
C ILE A 311 8.52 -0.70 8.31
N ILE A 312 9.45 -0.61 7.36
CA ILE A 312 10.09 -1.79 6.75
C ILE A 312 10.80 -2.64 7.81
N VAL A 313 11.57 -2.01 8.69
CA VAL A 313 12.25 -2.72 9.78
C VAL A 313 11.24 -3.39 10.71
N LEU A 314 10.13 -2.72 11.05
CA LEU A 314 9.06 -3.32 11.86
C LEU A 314 8.43 -4.55 11.19
N ILE A 315 8.15 -4.49 9.89
CA ILE A 315 7.62 -5.62 9.10
C ILE A 315 8.60 -6.81 9.12
N ILE A 316 9.89 -6.54 8.90
CA ILE A 316 10.92 -7.60 8.88
C ILE A 316 11.15 -8.17 10.27
N LEU A 317 11.16 -7.35 11.32
CA LEU A 317 11.27 -7.82 12.70
C LEU A 317 10.05 -8.65 13.10
N ALA A 318 8.84 -8.20 12.76
CA ALA A 318 7.62 -8.97 13.02
C ALA A 318 7.66 -10.35 12.36
N LYS A 319 8.19 -10.43 11.13
CA LYS A 319 8.41 -11.69 10.41
C LYS A 319 9.39 -12.63 11.10
N ASN A 320 10.46 -12.10 11.70
CA ASN A 320 11.53 -12.93 12.27
C ASN A 320 11.32 -13.29 13.75
N THR A 321 10.54 -12.51 14.49
CA THR A 321 10.33 -12.70 15.93
C THR A 321 9.10 -13.56 16.25
N ASN A 322 8.08 -13.54 15.39
CA ASN A 322 6.82 -14.23 15.66
C ASN A 322 6.79 -15.64 15.05
N PRO A 323 6.17 -16.63 15.73
CA PRO A 323 5.90 -17.94 15.14
C PRO A 323 4.76 -17.85 14.13
N ARG A 324 4.75 -18.78 13.18
CA ARG A 324 3.63 -18.96 12.23
C ARG A 324 2.36 -19.33 12.98
N LEU A 325 1.24 -18.68 12.63
CA LEU A 325 -0.07 -18.97 13.17
C LEU A 325 -0.82 -19.96 12.30
N ARG A 326 -1.63 -20.82 12.94
CA ARG A 326 -2.58 -21.68 12.24
C ARG A 326 -3.76 -20.86 11.72
N ILE A 327 -4.41 -21.35 10.66
CA ILE A 327 -5.63 -20.76 10.06
C ILE A 327 -6.64 -20.34 11.13
N ASP A 328 -7.06 -21.27 11.99
CA ASP A 328 -8.10 -21.03 12.99
C ASP A 328 -7.73 -19.90 13.96
N GLN A 329 -6.44 -19.79 14.30
CA GLN A 329 -5.92 -18.76 15.19
C GLN A 329 -5.86 -17.40 14.49
N ALA A 330 -5.40 -17.36 13.24
CA ALA A 330 -5.35 -16.13 12.45
C ALA A 330 -6.75 -15.57 12.20
N LEU A 331 -7.73 -16.43 11.88
CA LEU A 331 -9.12 -16.01 11.69
C LEU A 331 -9.72 -15.42 12.96
N LYS A 332 -9.58 -16.12 14.09
CA LYS A 332 -10.02 -15.60 15.40
C LYS A 332 -9.32 -14.28 15.74
N PHE A 333 -8.02 -14.18 15.44
CA PHE A 333 -7.26 -12.97 15.67
C PHE A 333 -7.78 -11.80 14.84
N PHE A 334 -8.04 -11.95 13.54
CA PHE A 334 -8.54 -10.86 12.71
C PHE A 334 -9.99 -10.47 13.04
N TRP A 335 -10.86 -11.45 13.27
CA TRP A 335 -12.29 -11.18 13.53
C TRP A 335 -12.55 -10.66 14.95
N LEU A 336 -12.03 -11.37 15.97
CA LEU A 336 -12.32 -11.06 17.37
C LEU A 336 -11.27 -10.13 17.99
N GLY A 337 -10.00 -10.25 17.62
CA GLY A 337 -8.94 -9.40 18.17
C GLY A 337 -8.86 -8.06 17.44
N LEU A 338 -8.31 -8.12 16.22
CA LEU A 338 -7.97 -6.94 15.43
C LEU A 338 -9.21 -6.19 14.92
N GLY A 339 -10.29 -6.91 14.57
CA GLY A 339 -11.56 -6.33 14.14
C GLY A 339 -12.19 -5.46 15.23
N ILE A 340 -12.27 -5.98 16.46
CA ILE A 340 -12.77 -5.20 17.61
C ILE A 340 -11.85 -4.01 17.88
N PHE A 341 -10.53 -4.21 17.82
CA PHE A 341 -9.55 -3.13 18.01
C PHE A 341 -9.71 -2.01 16.96
N ALA A 342 -9.94 -2.37 15.70
CA ALA A 342 -10.20 -1.44 14.61
C ALA A 342 -11.51 -0.66 14.82
N ILE A 343 -12.57 -1.34 15.27
CA ILE A 343 -13.87 -0.71 15.59
C ILE A 343 -13.72 0.29 16.74
N ILE A 344 -12.95 -0.04 17.79
CA ILE A 344 -12.65 0.90 18.87
C ILE A 344 -11.95 2.14 18.32
N GLY A 345 -10.96 1.95 17.44
CA GLY A 345 -10.29 3.06 16.74
C GLY A 345 -11.28 3.92 15.94
N LEU A 346 -12.23 3.29 15.25
CA LEU A 346 -13.28 3.98 14.50
C LEU A 346 -14.19 4.81 15.40
N ILE A 347 -14.67 4.22 16.51
CA ILE A 347 -15.53 4.91 17.48
C ILE A 347 -14.80 6.13 18.06
N LEU A 348 -13.53 5.98 18.45
CA LEU A 348 -12.73 7.09 18.93
C LEU A 348 -12.56 8.19 17.88
N ALA A 349 -12.39 7.82 16.60
CA ALA A 349 -12.31 8.79 15.52
C ALA A 349 -13.61 9.59 15.35
N VAL A 350 -14.77 8.93 15.44
CA VAL A 350 -16.09 9.59 15.40
C VAL A 350 -16.28 10.52 16.60
N LEU A 351 -15.82 10.12 17.77
CA LEU A 351 -15.83 10.94 18.98
C LEU A 351 -14.77 12.07 18.96
N ARG A 352 -13.98 12.18 17.88
CA ARG A 352 -12.90 13.16 17.69
C ARG A 352 -11.79 13.09 18.77
N LEU A 353 -11.51 11.88 19.28
CA LEU A 353 -10.45 11.59 20.26
C LEU A 353 -9.18 11.00 19.61
#